data_AF-A0A220MB34-F1
#
_entry.id   AF-A0A220MB34-F1
#
_cell.length_a   1.000
_cell.length_b   1.000
_cell.length_c   1.000
_cell.angle_alpha   90.00
_cell.angle_beta   90.00
_cell.angle_gamma   90.00
#
_symmetry.space_group_name_H-M   'P 1'
#
loop_
_entity.id
_entity.type
_entity.pdbx_description
1 polymer ?
#
loop_
_entity_poly.entity_id
_entity_poly.type
_entity_poly.pdbx_seq_one_letter_code
_entity_poly.pdbx_strand_id
1 'polypeptide(L)'
;MDPDERLMRSIEEQIGISENAKRAFREEILIRISAYARKGKRFDYSTHDRLREAIEKKLFADLKDVVKITTSNKTPDEHQLKKINEVTKRLIEEHQYCPVCANELLRYVGSLLNR
;
A
#
# COMPACT_ATOMS: atom_id res chain seq x y z
N MET A 1 10.17 -23.35 -5.28
CA MET A 1 9.52 -22.30 -4.50
C MET A 1 8.08 -22.26 -4.99
N ASP A 2 7.15 -22.67 -4.15
CA ASP A 2 5.74 -22.77 -4.54
C ASP A 2 5.10 -21.38 -4.61
N PRO A 3 4.13 -21.17 -5.51
CA PRO A 3 3.41 -19.90 -5.58
C PRO A 3 2.65 -19.60 -4.27
N ASP A 4 2.80 -18.39 -3.75
CA ASP A 4 2.02 -17.94 -2.59
C ASP A 4 0.61 -17.51 -3.02
N GLU A 5 -0.29 -18.49 -3.10
CA GLU A 5 -1.68 -18.22 -3.47
C GLU A 5 -2.44 -17.40 -2.43
N ARG A 6 -2.04 -17.47 -1.16
CA ARG A 6 -2.66 -16.69 -0.07
C ARG A 6 -2.36 -15.21 -0.26
N LEU A 7 -1.10 -14.87 -0.53
CA LEU A 7 -0.71 -13.50 -0.86
C LEU A 7 -1.46 -13.01 -2.10
N MET A 8 -1.45 -13.79 -3.19
CA MET A 8 -2.14 -13.40 -4.42
C MET A 8 -3.64 -13.16 -4.19
N ARG A 9 -4.29 -14.02 -3.39
CA ARG A 9 -5.70 -13.86 -3.02
C ARG A 9 -5.95 -12.57 -2.23
N SER A 10 -5.09 -12.28 -1.26
CA SER A 10 -5.21 -11.06 -0.45
C SER A 10 -5.04 -9.77 -1.26
N ILE A 11 -4.32 -9.81 -2.39
CA ILE A 11 -4.17 -8.72 -3.37
C ILE A 11 -5.44 -8.57 -4.20
N GLU A 12 -5.93 -9.67 -4.77
CA GLU A 12 -7.16 -9.72 -5.59
C GLU A 12 -8.37 -9.12 -4.87
N GLU A 13 -8.51 -9.42 -3.58
CA GLU A 13 -9.62 -8.94 -2.74
C GLU A 13 -9.63 -7.41 -2.57
N GLN A 14 -8.46 -6.75 -2.66
CA GLN A 14 -8.37 -5.30 -2.49
C GLN A 14 -9.10 -4.51 -3.59
N ILE A 15 -9.28 -5.11 -4.76
CA ILE A 15 -10.01 -4.53 -5.89
C ILE A 15 -11.34 -5.26 -6.16
N GLY A 16 -11.83 -6.03 -5.17
CA GLY A 16 -13.15 -6.67 -5.23
C GLY A 16 -13.24 -7.86 -6.19
N ILE A 17 -12.12 -8.52 -6.53
CA ILE A 17 -12.17 -9.77 -7.29
C ILE A 17 -12.79 -10.86 -6.41
N SER A 18 -13.93 -11.41 -6.83
CA SER A 18 -14.56 -12.54 -6.15
C SER A 18 -13.78 -13.84 -6.35
N GLU A 19 -14.03 -14.85 -5.53
CA GLU A 19 -13.46 -16.19 -5.67
C GLU A 19 -13.68 -16.78 -7.07
N ASN A 20 -14.88 -16.60 -7.62
CA ASN A 20 -15.23 -17.10 -8.95
C ASN A 20 -14.46 -16.38 -10.07
N ALA A 21 -14.06 -15.12 -9.85
CA ALA A 21 -13.35 -14.30 -10.82
C ALA A 21 -11.81 -14.39 -10.71
N LYS A 22 -11.26 -15.01 -9.64
CA LYS A 22 -9.80 -15.06 -9.39
C LYS A 22 -9.03 -15.69 -10.54
N ARG A 23 -9.57 -16.77 -11.11
CA ARG A 23 -8.93 -17.50 -12.19
C ARG A 23 -8.83 -16.65 -13.46
N ALA A 24 -9.93 -15.99 -13.83
CA ALA A 24 -9.95 -15.10 -14.99
C ALA A 24 -8.96 -13.93 -14.83
N PHE A 25 -8.87 -13.34 -13.64
CA PHE A 25 -7.92 -12.28 -13.35
C PHE A 25 -6.45 -12.74 -13.44
N ARG A 26 -6.13 -13.92 -12.90
CA ARG A 26 -4.78 -14.51 -13.02
C ARG A 26 -4.42 -14.84 -14.46
N GLU A 27 -5.38 -15.40 -15.22
CA GLU A 27 -5.20 -15.69 -16.64
C GLU A 27 -4.94 -14.40 -17.45
N GLU A 28 -5.66 -13.31 -17.17
CA GLU A 28 -5.41 -11.98 -17.78
C GLU A 28 -3.95 -11.54 -17.58
N ILE A 29 -3.44 -11.64 -16.35
CA ILE A 29 -2.06 -11.28 -16.01
C ILE A 29 -1.07 -12.19 -16.76
N LEU A 30 -1.33 -13.50 -16.79
CA LEU A 30 -0.50 -14.48 -17.48
C LEU A 30 -0.42 -14.22 -18.99
N ILE A 31 -1.52 -13.80 -19.61
CA ILE A 31 -1.56 -13.42 -21.02
C ILE A 31 -0.64 -12.22 -21.26
N ARG A 32 -0.67 -11.20 -20.40
CA ARG A 32 0.24 -10.04 -20.51
C ARG A 32 1.69 -10.42 -20.32
N ILE A 33 2.01 -11.22 -19.29
CA ILE A 33 3.37 -11.73 -19.06
C ILE A 33 3.88 -12.46 -20.31
N SER A 34 3.06 -13.35 -20.87
CA SER A 34 3.41 -14.11 -22.07
C SER A 34 3.63 -13.21 -23.29
N ALA A 35 2.81 -12.16 -23.45
CA ALA A 35 2.97 -11.20 -24.52
C ALA A 35 4.26 -10.38 -24.41
N TYR A 36 4.69 -10.04 -23.19
CA TYR A 36 5.96 -9.35 -22.94
C TYR A 36 7.16 -10.28 -23.16
N ALA A 37 7.09 -11.52 -22.66
CA ALA A 37 8.13 -12.52 -22.83
C ALA A 37 8.43 -12.79 -24.32
N ARG A 38 7.39 -12.91 -25.16
CA ARG A 38 7.56 -13.08 -26.62
C ARG A 38 8.25 -11.90 -27.31
N LYS A 39 8.21 -10.70 -26.71
CA LYS A 39 8.87 -9.48 -27.20
C LYS A 39 10.26 -9.27 -26.56
N GLY A 40 10.76 -10.24 -25.79
CA GLY A 40 12.01 -10.11 -25.04
C GLY A 40 11.95 -9.07 -23.93
N LYS A 41 10.75 -8.65 -23.49
CA LYS A 41 10.55 -7.66 -22.43
C LYS A 41 10.24 -8.36 -21.10
N ARG A 42 10.74 -7.81 -20.01
CA ARG A 42 10.32 -8.24 -18.65
C ARG A 42 8.95 -7.64 -18.33
N PHE A 43 8.11 -8.43 -17.69
CA PHE A 43 6.84 -7.95 -17.16
C PHE A 43 7.09 -7.10 -15.91
N ASP A 44 6.38 -5.98 -15.82
CA ASP A 44 6.35 -5.09 -14.66
C ASP A 44 4.89 -4.96 -14.22
N TYR A 45 4.61 -5.16 -12.93
CA TYR A 45 3.26 -5.12 -12.39
C TYR A 45 2.56 -3.77 -12.62
N SER A 46 3.34 -2.68 -12.74
CA SER A 46 2.84 -1.33 -13.02
C SER A 46 2.24 -1.19 -14.41
N THR A 47 2.56 -2.10 -15.33
CA THR A 47 2.02 -2.14 -16.71
C THR A 47 0.62 -2.75 -16.79
N HIS A 48 0.09 -3.22 -15.66
CA HIS A 48 -1.28 -3.73 -15.55
C HIS A 48 -2.03 -2.93 -14.48
N ASP A 49 -2.83 -1.95 -14.90
CA ASP A 49 -3.46 -0.98 -14.00
C ASP A 49 -4.21 -1.63 -12.82
N ARG A 50 -5.00 -2.66 -13.08
CA ARG A 50 -5.73 -3.36 -12.00
C ARG A 50 -4.81 -4.09 -11.01
N LEU A 51 -3.71 -4.69 -11.49
CA LEU A 51 -2.75 -5.37 -10.62
C LEU A 51 -1.95 -4.35 -9.81
N ARG A 52 -1.55 -3.24 -10.44
CA ARG A 52 -0.92 -2.10 -9.75
C ARG A 52 -1.81 -1.59 -8.62
N GLU A 53 -3.07 -1.27 -8.92
CA GLU A 53 -4.03 -0.78 -7.94
C GLU A 53 -4.24 -1.78 -6.79
N ALA A 54 -4.35 -3.07 -7.11
CA ALA A 54 -4.52 -4.13 -6.12
C ALA A 54 -3.32 -4.21 -5.16
N ILE A 55 -2.10 -4.12 -5.69
CA ILE A 55 -0.87 -4.13 -4.89
C ILE A 55 -0.77 -2.86 -4.04
N GLU A 56 -1.03 -1.68 -4.60
CA GLU A 56 -1.02 -0.42 -3.86
C GLU A 56 -2.02 -0.44 -2.70
N LYS A 57 -3.26 -0.87 -2.95
CA LYS A 57 -4.27 -1.01 -1.91
C LYS A 57 -3.86 -2.04 -0.84
N LYS A 58 -3.24 -3.15 -1.24
CA LYS A 58 -2.74 -4.16 -0.29
C LYS A 58 -1.67 -3.57 0.63
N LEU A 59 -0.71 -2.84 0.07
CA LEU A 59 0.33 -2.15 0.84
C LEU A 59 -0.29 -1.14 1.83
N PHE A 60 -1.27 -0.36 1.37
CA PHE A 60 -1.98 0.57 2.26
C PHE A 60 -2.76 -0.14 3.36
N ALA A 61 -3.44 -1.25 3.04
CA ALA A 61 -4.18 -2.04 4.02
C ALA A 61 -3.25 -2.64 5.09
N ASP A 62 -2.12 -3.21 4.67
CA ASP A 62 -1.14 -3.80 5.59
C ASP A 62 -0.45 -2.75 6.48
N LEU A 63 -0.30 -1.52 5.97
CA LEU A 63 0.25 -0.39 6.72
C LEU A 63 -0.79 0.36 7.57
N LYS A 64 -2.10 0.16 7.33
CA LYS A 64 -3.18 0.93 7.98
C LYS A 64 -3.08 0.84 9.50
N ASP A 65 -2.86 -0.35 10.06
CA ASP A 65 -2.79 -0.55 11.50
C ASP A 65 -1.55 0.10 12.13
N VAL A 66 -0.41 0.05 11.44
CA VAL A 66 0.83 0.69 11.88
C VAL A 66 0.67 2.22 11.95
N VAL A 67 0.03 2.80 10.93
CA VAL A 67 -0.15 4.26 10.86
C VAL A 67 -1.28 4.72 11.78
N LYS A 68 -2.38 3.97 11.91
CA LYS A 68 -3.50 4.29 12.82
C LYS A 68 -3.07 4.35 14.28
N ILE A 69 -2.17 3.48 14.72
CA ILE A 69 -1.56 3.56 16.06
C ILE A 69 -0.90 4.92 16.29
N THR A 70 -0.33 5.51 15.25
CA THR A 70 0.42 6.78 15.34
C THR A 70 -0.51 8.00 15.27
N THR A 71 -1.75 7.88 14.77
CA THR A 71 -2.62 9.05 14.48
C THR A 71 -3.97 9.08 15.22
N SER A 72 -4.21 8.21 16.19
CA SER A 72 -5.50 8.16 16.92
C SER A 72 -5.69 9.37 17.85
N ASN A 73 -6.82 10.08 17.70
CA ASN A 73 -7.13 11.33 18.41
C ASN A 73 -8.13 11.13 19.55
N LYS A 74 -7.66 11.38 20.78
CA LYS A 74 -8.38 12.21 21.77
C LYS A 74 -7.42 12.78 22.82
N THR A 75 -6.41 12.01 23.17
CA THR A 75 -5.19 12.44 23.86
C THR A 75 -4.13 11.40 23.49
N PRO A 76 -3.14 11.71 22.64
CA PRO A 76 -2.11 10.73 22.32
C PRO A 76 -1.34 10.39 23.60
N ASP A 77 -1.15 9.09 23.86
CA ASP A 77 -0.30 8.66 24.96
C ASP A 77 1.17 9.06 24.70
N GLU A 78 2.01 8.98 25.74
CA GLU A 78 3.41 9.39 25.65
C GLU A 78 4.18 8.63 24.54
N HIS A 79 3.83 7.37 24.32
CA HIS A 79 4.46 6.51 23.32
C HIS A 79 4.03 6.91 21.89
N GLN A 80 2.77 7.27 21.69
CA GLN A 80 2.25 7.81 20.43
C GLN A 80 2.88 9.17 20.11
N LEU A 81 2.97 10.08 21.10
CA LEU A 81 3.64 11.37 20.93
C LEU A 81 5.10 11.20 20.52
N LYS A 82 5.81 10.26 21.15
CA LYS A 82 7.21 9.96 20.82
C LYS A 82 7.35 9.47 19.37
N LYS A 83 6.47 8.58 18.91
CA LYS A 83 6.44 8.12 17.52
C LYS A 83 6.12 9.23 16.53
N ILE A 84 5.11 10.07 16.80
CA ILE A 84 4.78 11.21 15.94
C ILE A 84 5.98 12.13 15.79
N ASN A 85 6.66 12.44 16.90
CA ASN A 85 7.87 13.27 16.88
C ASN A 85 9.01 12.63 16.10
N GLU A 86 9.24 11.32 16.26
CA GLU A 86 10.26 10.58 15.53
C GLU A 86 9.99 10.59 14.01
N VAL A 87 8.76 10.32 13.59
CA VAL A 87 8.36 10.37 12.17
C VAL A 87 8.48 11.78 11.62
N THR A 88 8.05 12.80 12.38
CA THR A 88 8.17 14.21 11.99
C THR A 88 9.63 14.59 11.80
N LYS A 89 10.51 14.18 12.71
CA LYS A 89 11.96 14.41 12.62
C LYS A 89 12.54 13.78 11.35
N ARG A 90 12.19 12.53 11.05
CA ARG A 90 12.64 11.85 9.81
C ARG A 90 12.15 12.56 8.54
N LEU A 91 10.88 13.00 8.51
CA LEU A 91 10.35 13.77 7.38
C LEU A 91 11.14 15.07 7.13
N ILE A 92 11.57 15.75 8.20
CA ILE A 92 12.36 16.97 8.10
C ILE A 92 13.81 16.66 7.67
N GLU A 93 14.47 15.74 8.36
CA GLU A 93 15.91 15.47 8.19
C GLU A 93 16.23 14.65 6.93
N GLU A 94 15.45 13.62 6.63
CA GLU A 94 15.71 12.71 5.51
C GLU A 94 14.98 13.13 4.23
N HIS A 95 13.84 13.82 4.35
CA HIS A 95 12.97 14.14 3.22
C HIS A 95 12.73 15.64 3.01
N GLN A 96 13.42 16.50 3.77
CA GLN A 96 13.43 17.97 3.59
C GLN A 96 12.05 18.64 3.70
N TYR A 97 11.11 18.02 4.43
CA TYR A 97 9.84 18.66 4.73
C TYR A 97 10.04 19.83 5.70
N CYS A 98 9.27 20.90 5.53
CA CYS A 98 9.19 21.94 6.55
C CYS A 98 8.44 21.41 7.80
N PRO A 99 8.69 21.94 9.02
CA PRO A 99 8.03 21.46 10.24
C PRO A 99 6.49 21.49 10.16
N VAL A 100 5.93 22.54 9.55
CA VAL A 100 4.48 22.67 9.34
C VAL A 100 3.99 21.63 8.32
N CYS A 101 4.73 21.43 7.23
CA CYS A 101 4.42 20.51 6.15
C CYS A 101 4.37 19.06 6.64
N ALA A 102 5.35 18.64 7.45
CA ALA A 102 5.41 17.30 8.02
C ALA A 102 4.23 17.03 8.97
N ASN A 103 3.89 17.99 9.83
CA ASN A 103 2.73 17.88 10.72
C ASN A 103 1.40 17.80 9.95
N GLU A 104 1.24 18.62 8.91
CA GLU A 104 0.00 18.64 8.12
C GLU A 104 -0.15 17.37 7.27
N LEU A 105 0.95 16.84 6.73
CA LEU A 105 0.96 15.55 6.05
C LEU A 105 0.51 14.43 7.00
N LEU A 106 1.04 14.38 8.21
CA LEU A 106 0.66 13.37 9.21
C LEU A 106 -0.82 13.48 9.60
N ARG A 107 -1.35 14.70 9.74
CA ARG A 107 -2.78 14.93 9.98
C ARG A 107 -3.64 14.48 8.81
N TYR A 108 -3.24 14.82 7.58
CA TYR A 108 -3.96 14.46 6.37
C TYR A 108 -4.01 12.93 6.20
N VAL A 109 -2.87 12.26 6.31
CA VAL A 109 -2.78 10.79 6.27
C VAL A 109 -3.62 10.17 7.40
N GLY A 110 -3.54 10.71 8.61
CA GLY A 110 -4.39 10.26 9.73
C GLY A 110 -5.89 10.37 9.44
N SER A 111 -6.32 11.43 8.73
CA SER A 111 -7.73 11.59 8.34
C SER A 111 -8.19 10.60 7.27
N LEU A 112 -7.31 10.24 6.32
CA LEU A 112 -7.58 9.20 5.31
C LEU A 112 -7.74 7.81 5.93
N LEU A 113 -7.02 7.53 7.02
CA LEU A 113 -7.03 6.22 7.69
C LEU A 113 -8.12 6.05 8.73
N ASN A 114 -8.66 7.16 9.25
CA ASN A 114 -9.83 7.17 10.14
C ASN A 114 -11.17 7.09 9.39
N ARG A 115 -11.13 6.98 8.06
CA ARG A 115 -12.28 6.67 7.20
C ARG A 115 -12.37 5.17 6.92
#